data_AF-A0A151Z9D0-F1
#
_entry.id   AF-A0A151Z9D0-F1
#
_cell.length_a   1.000
_cell.length_b   1.000
_cell.length_c   1.000
_cell.angle_alpha   90.00
_cell.angle_beta   90.00
_cell.angle_gamma   90.00
#
_symmetry.space_group_name_H-M   'P 1'
#
loop_
_entity.id
_entity.type
_entity.pdbx_description
1 polymer ?
#
loop_
_entity_poly.entity_id
_entity_poly.type
_entity_poly.pdbx_seq_one_letter_code
_entity_poly.pdbx_strand_id
1 'polypeptide(L)'
;MIKVFITILLVSNLIIQVTSHGYLTFPVSRQIMCTSNKQNSLWWPEDGTGMKDPQCRAAFQHVYNKYGGDVEAARYQFVQKNEYSVNIPNYAQGPSALFAAVPTAICSAGAVDKNRLFGDKSGFSIPFAWPANVIDAGSATSKTVNITFCATAVHNPNQWSFYVTKPGFNVATQEMTWNNLELVADYPTTQLAGSKQSPLCEVDKEYSMSVTLPRREQGAVLVSVYQRVDPVGECFISCADYVFKSSSSSSSGSSSSSGSSSSSGSGSSSSSGSSGSSGSSSSSGSSGSSSSSATGPVTPSTGPAPSGGNTTTVTTPANCDCKCTCH
;
A
#
# COMPACT_ATOMS: atom_id res chain seq x y z
N MET A 1 67.65 -21.48 6.66
CA MET A 1 66.23 -21.90 6.63
C MET A 1 65.37 -20.73 7.09
N ILE A 2 64.83 -19.94 6.15
CA ILE A 2 63.94 -18.80 6.44
C ILE A 2 62.51 -19.31 6.28
N LYS A 3 61.74 -19.33 7.37
CA LYS A 3 60.32 -19.67 7.35
C LYS A 3 59.53 -18.41 7.01
N VAL A 4 58.99 -18.35 5.80
CA VAL A 4 58.04 -17.31 5.38
C VAL A 4 56.66 -17.70 5.93
N PHE A 5 56.14 -16.91 6.86
CA PHE A 5 54.74 -17.01 7.29
C PHE A 5 53.89 -16.15 6.37
N ILE A 6 53.02 -16.79 5.58
CA ILE A 6 52.00 -16.11 4.78
C ILE A 6 50.76 -15.94 5.67
N THR A 7 50.52 -14.73 6.13
CA THR A 7 49.28 -14.37 6.82
C THR A 7 48.21 -14.07 5.77
N ILE A 8 47.26 -14.98 5.58
CA ILE A 8 46.08 -14.75 4.75
C ILE A 8 45.15 -13.81 5.51
N LEU A 9 45.07 -12.54 5.09
CA LEU A 9 44.02 -11.63 5.54
C LEU A 9 42.69 -12.05 4.87
N LEU A 10 41.83 -12.71 5.64
CA LEU A 10 40.41 -12.83 5.33
C LEU A 10 39.76 -11.45 5.47
N VAL A 11 39.68 -10.72 4.36
CA VAL A 11 38.85 -9.50 4.28
C VAL A 11 37.40 -9.95 4.26
N SER A 12 36.79 -10.02 5.44
CA SER A 12 35.35 -10.22 5.59
C SER A 12 34.65 -9.00 5.01
N ASN A 13 34.02 -9.14 3.84
CA ASN A 13 33.12 -8.13 3.28
C ASN A 13 31.90 -8.02 4.20
N LEU A 14 31.97 -7.13 5.20
CA LEU A 14 30.80 -6.67 5.91
C LEU A 14 29.94 -5.90 4.88
N ILE A 15 29.01 -6.60 4.24
CA ILE A 15 27.91 -5.95 3.53
C ILE A 15 27.10 -5.27 4.63
N ILE A 16 27.34 -3.98 4.84
CA ILE A 16 26.46 -3.16 5.67
C ILE A 16 25.14 -3.13 4.93
N GLN A 17 24.21 -3.99 5.34
CA GLN A 17 22.81 -3.92 4.97
C GLN A 17 22.29 -2.63 5.59
N VAL A 18 22.51 -1.49 4.92
CA VAL A 18 21.82 -0.26 5.28
C VAL A 18 20.39 -0.45 4.82
N THR A 19 19.53 -0.74 5.79
CA THR A 19 18.09 -0.74 5.62
C THR A 19 17.74 0.63 5.01
N SER A 20 17.08 0.64 3.85
CA SER A 20 16.26 1.80 3.48
C SER A 20 15.00 1.75 4.33
N HIS A 21 13.83 2.25 3.92
CA HIS A 21 12.53 2.13 4.61
C HIS A 21 11.93 3.51 4.77
N GLY A 22 10.62 3.56 4.64
CA GLY A 22 9.88 4.78 4.70
C GLY A 22 8.54 4.70 4.01
N TYR A 23 7.91 5.86 3.87
CA TYR A 23 6.56 5.99 3.37
C TYR A 23 6.27 7.44 2.96
N LEU A 24 5.28 7.62 2.09
CA LEU A 24 4.80 8.98 1.77
C LEU A 24 4.07 9.60 2.96
N THR A 25 4.48 10.81 3.31
CA THR A 25 3.81 11.68 4.27
C THR A 25 3.03 12.81 3.59
N PHE A 26 3.32 13.10 2.31
CA PHE A 26 2.44 13.91 1.48
C PHE A 26 2.61 13.59 -0.02
N PRO A 27 1.50 13.36 -0.76
CA PRO A 27 0.20 12.96 -0.26
C PRO A 27 0.32 11.74 0.67
N VAL A 28 -0.47 11.70 1.73
CA VAL A 28 -0.36 10.64 2.76
C VAL A 28 -0.68 9.29 2.14
N SER A 29 0.21 8.32 2.33
CA SER A 29 0.03 6.95 1.81
C SER A 29 -1.04 6.16 2.58
N ARG A 30 -1.66 5.16 1.93
CA ARG A 30 -2.77 4.36 2.49
C ARG A 30 -2.44 3.75 3.86
N GLN A 31 -1.29 3.11 4.00
CA GLN A 31 -0.87 2.47 5.24
C GLN A 31 -0.65 3.49 6.36
N ILE A 32 -0.23 4.71 6.01
CA ILE A 32 -0.04 5.80 6.97
C ILE A 32 -1.37 6.42 7.35
N MET A 33 -2.32 6.57 6.43
CA MET A 33 -3.70 6.97 6.77
C MET A 33 -4.29 6.03 7.83
N CYS A 34 -4.17 4.71 7.62
CA CYS A 34 -4.72 3.75 8.56
C CYS A 34 -4.01 3.72 9.93
N THR A 35 -2.68 3.82 9.95
CA THR A 35 -1.89 3.71 11.18
C THR A 35 -1.79 5.02 11.96
N SER A 36 -2.06 6.16 11.33
CA SER A 36 -2.06 7.47 11.99
C SER A 36 -3.41 7.84 12.62
N ASN A 37 -4.51 7.23 12.17
CA ASN A 37 -5.83 7.47 12.77
C ASN A 37 -5.91 6.81 14.16
N LYS A 38 -5.88 7.64 15.21
CA LYS A 38 -5.97 7.23 16.62
C LYS A 38 -7.26 6.51 17.00
N GLN A 39 -8.31 6.61 16.18
CA GLN A 39 -9.57 5.90 16.40
C GLN A 39 -9.48 4.43 15.97
N ASN A 40 -8.55 4.08 15.08
CA ASN A 40 -8.32 2.70 14.69
C ASN A 40 -7.59 1.96 15.81
N SER A 41 -8.10 0.77 16.14
CA SER A 41 -7.45 -0.15 17.06
C SER A 41 -6.96 -1.38 16.30
N LEU A 42 -5.64 -1.45 16.09
CA LEU A 42 -4.96 -2.56 15.42
C LEU A 42 -4.92 -3.84 16.27
N TRP A 43 -4.86 -3.67 17.60
CA TRP A 43 -4.60 -4.78 18.51
C TRP A 43 -5.87 -5.43 19.04
N TRP A 44 -6.99 -4.72 19.09
CA TRP A 44 -8.23 -5.27 19.63
C TRP A 44 -9.49 -4.63 19.04
N PRO A 45 -10.55 -5.39 18.73
CA PRO A 45 -10.62 -6.86 18.72
C PRO A 45 -9.77 -7.50 17.61
N GLU A 46 -9.44 -8.78 17.78
CA GLU A 46 -8.51 -9.52 16.90
C GLU A 46 -9.03 -9.74 15.47
N ASP A 47 -10.34 -9.64 15.26
CA ASP A 47 -10.99 -9.76 13.96
C ASP A 47 -10.93 -8.47 13.10
N GLY A 48 -10.25 -7.44 13.61
CA GLY A 48 -10.08 -6.15 12.93
C GLY A 48 -11.27 -5.21 13.03
N THR A 49 -12.36 -5.57 13.75
CA THR A 49 -13.52 -4.67 13.96
C THR A 49 -13.16 -3.41 14.78
N GLY A 50 -11.98 -3.40 15.41
CA GLY A 50 -11.37 -2.25 16.05
C GLY A 50 -10.94 -1.15 15.08
N MET A 51 -10.69 -1.47 13.81
CA MET A 51 -10.43 -0.50 12.74
C MET A 51 -11.72 0.25 12.42
N LYS A 52 -11.79 1.54 12.72
CA LYS A 52 -13.01 2.37 12.52
C LYS A 52 -13.16 2.80 11.08
N ASP A 53 -12.04 3.14 10.44
CA ASP A 53 -11.98 3.40 9.01
C ASP A 53 -12.42 2.15 8.21
N PRO A 54 -13.47 2.24 7.38
CA PRO A 54 -14.02 1.08 6.68
C PRO A 54 -13.01 0.43 5.71
N GLN A 55 -12.20 1.23 5.02
CA GLN A 55 -11.15 0.79 4.12
C GLN A 55 -10.01 0.07 4.85
N CYS A 56 -9.62 0.58 6.03
CA CYS A 56 -8.56 -0.01 6.84
C CYS A 56 -9.04 -1.33 7.46
N ARG A 57 -10.31 -1.38 7.89
CA ARG A 57 -10.96 -2.61 8.34
C ARG A 57 -11.04 -3.64 7.22
N ALA A 58 -11.44 -3.23 6.02
CA ALA A 58 -11.50 -4.12 4.86
C ALA A 58 -10.11 -4.68 4.50
N ALA A 59 -9.06 -3.86 4.54
CA ALA A 59 -7.68 -4.31 4.32
C ALA A 59 -7.20 -5.31 5.39
N PHE A 60 -7.50 -5.04 6.67
CA PHE A 60 -7.20 -5.98 7.75
C PHE A 60 -7.91 -7.31 7.54
N GLN A 61 -9.23 -7.26 7.35
CA GLN A 61 -10.08 -8.43 7.22
C GLN A 61 -9.77 -9.23 5.95
N HIS A 62 -9.30 -8.59 4.88
CA HIS A 62 -8.83 -9.28 3.68
C HIS A 62 -7.74 -10.30 3.99
N VAL A 63 -6.67 -9.87 4.68
CA VAL A 63 -5.55 -10.75 5.04
C VAL A 63 -5.94 -11.71 6.15
N TYR A 64 -6.68 -11.24 7.16
CA TYR A 64 -7.19 -12.08 8.26
C TYR A 64 -7.99 -13.29 7.74
N ASN A 65 -8.97 -13.02 6.88
CA ASN A 65 -9.84 -14.06 6.31
C ASN A 65 -9.10 -14.98 5.35
N LYS A 66 -8.16 -14.43 4.56
CA LYS A 66 -7.32 -15.22 3.64
C LYS A 66 -6.56 -16.35 4.34
N TYR A 67 -6.21 -16.15 5.61
CA TYR A 67 -5.48 -17.14 6.41
C TYR A 67 -6.31 -17.76 7.54
N GLY A 68 -7.63 -17.80 7.39
CA GLY A 68 -8.51 -18.52 8.33
C GLY A 68 -8.56 -17.90 9.72
N GLY A 69 -8.42 -16.57 9.83
CA GLY A 69 -8.44 -15.84 11.09
C GLY A 69 -7.07 -15.62 11.72
N ASP A 70 -6.00 -15.66 10.93
CA ASP A 70 -4.64 -15.36 11.40
C ASP A 70 -4.48 -13.85 11.64
N VAL A 71 -4.55 -13.47 12.92
CA VAL A 71 -4.42 -12.09 13.37
C VAL A 71 -3.02 -11.51 13.13
N GLU A 72 -1.97 -12.34 13.23
CA GLU A 72 -0.60 -11.86 13.10
C GLU A 72 -0.28 -11.54 11.64
N ALA A 73 -0.71 -12.39 10.71
CA ALA A 73 -0.64 -12.08 9.28
C ALA A 73 -1.38 -10.77 8.95
N ALA A 74 -2.57 -10.58 9.52
CA ALA A 74 -3.37 -9.38 9.28
C ALA A 74 -2.77 -8.11 9.91
N ARG A 75 -2.15 -8.20 11.08
CA ARG A 75 -1.49 -7.06 11.76
C ARG A 75 -0.18 -6.66 11.07
N TYR A 76 0.54 -7.63 10.52
CA TYR A 76 1.86 -7.43 9.92
C TYR A 76 1.87 -6.33 8.86
N GLN A 77 0.85 -6.25 8.00
CA GLN A 77 0.73 -5.20 6.98
C GLN A 77 0.60 -3.77 7.54
N PHE A 78 0.13 -3.61 8.79
CA PHE A 78 0.03 -2.31 9.46
C PHE A 78 1.28 -2.01 10.30
N VAL A 79 1.89 -3.03 10.90
CA VAL A 79 3.14 -2.88 11.67
C VAL A 79 4.29 -2.49 10.74
N GLN A 80 4.43 -3.19 9.61
CA GLN A 80 5.47 -2.92 8.61
C GLN A 80 5.13 -1.73 7.69
N LYS A 81 4.55 -0.66 8.24
CA LYS A 81 4.11 0.54 7.48
C LYS A 81 5.22 1.22 6.66
N ASN A 82 6.48 1.02 7.03
CA ASN A 82 7.67 1.57 6.38
C ASN A 82 8.43 0.56 5.49
N GLU A 83 7.96 -0.69 5.38
CA GLU A 83 8.62 -1.76 4.62
C GLU A 83 7.63 -2.36 3.60
N TYR A 84 7.03 -1.51 2.78
CA TYR A 84 6.31 -1.96 1.60
C TYR A 84 7.31 -2.12 0.48
N SER A 85 8.06 -3.23 0.51
CA SER A 85 9.22 -3.42 -0.36
C SER A 85 9.27 -4.77 -1.08
N VAL A 86 10.14 -4.80 -2.09
CA VAL A 86 10.48 -5.97 -2.92
C VAL A 86 11.96 -5.87 -3.30
N ASN A 87 12.65 -7.01 -3.42
CA ASN A 87 14.04 -7.03 -3.90
C ASN A 87 14.07 -7.20 -5.41
N ILE A 88 14.76 -6.29 -6.10
CA ILE A 88 14.89 -6.27 -7.57
C ILE A 88 16.38 -6.18 -7.94
N PRO A 89 17.17 -7.26 -7.84
CA PRO A 89 18.61 -7.21 -8.13
C PRO A 89 18.94 -6.71 -9.55
N ASN A 90 18.03 -6.91 -10.51
CA ASN A 90 18.13 -6.46 -11.90
C ASN A 90 17.42 -5.13 -12.18
N TYR A 91 17.23 -4.26 -11.17
CA TYR A 91 16.56 -2.95 -11.30
C TYR A 91 17.12 -2.08 -12.44
N ALA A 92 18.40 -2.26 -12.80
CA ALA A 92 19.05 -1.56 -13.91
C ALA A 92 18.42 -1.83 -15.30
N GLN A 93 17.54 -2.84 -15.44
CA GLN A 93 16.73 -3.07 -16.65
C GLN A 93 15.53 -2.11 -16.75
N GLY A 94 15.40 -1.17 -15.82
CA GLY A 94 14.37 -0.13 -15.82
C GLY A 94 12.98 -0.65 -15.44
N PRO A 95 11.90 0.02 -15.89
CA PRO A 95 10.54 -0.29 -15.45
C PRO A 95 10.10 -1.74 -15.71
N SER A 96 10.67 -2.41 -16.71
CA SER A 96 10.37 -3.82 -17.00
C SER A 96 10.70 -4.76 -15.83
N ALA A 97 11.81 -4.54 -15.13
CA ALA A 97 12.18 -5.32 -13.95
C ALA A 97 11.24 -5.06 -12.76
N LEU A 98 10.85 -3.79 -12.57
CA LEU A 98 9.85 -3.42 -11.56
C LEU A 98 8.51 -4.10 -11.82
N PHE A 99 8.01 -4.04 -13.06
CA PHE A 99 6.71 -4.60 -13.41
C PHE A 99 6.71 -6.13 -13.30
N ALA A 100 7.82 -6.78 -13.63
CA ALA A 100 7.99 -8.22 -13.45
C ALA A 100 8.08 -8.63 -11.97
N ALA A 101 8.74 -7.83 -11.13
CA ALA A 101 8.87 -8.10 -9.70
C ALA A 101 7.56 -7.86 -8.93
N VAL A 102 6.73 -6.92 -9.39
CA VAL A 102 5.45 -6.56 -8.76
C VAL A 102 4.32 -6.65 -9.79
N PRO A 103 3.94 -7.85 -10.26
CA PRO A 103 2.95 -7.99 -11.33
C PRO A 103 1.53 -7.61 -10.89
N THR A 104 1.22 -7.76 -9.60
CA THR A 104 -0.07 -7.51 -8.97
C THR A 104 0.12 -6.90 -7.58
N ALA A 105 -0.96 -6.46 -6.94
CA ALA A 105 -0.92 -5.91 -5.59
C ALA A 105 0.13 -4.79 -5.40
N ILE A 106 0.15 -3.84 -6.34
CA ILE A 106 1.16 -2.78 -6.43
C ILE A 106 1.23 -1.95 -5.13
N CYS A 107 0.10 -1.62 -4.51
CA CYS A 107 0.06 -0.88 -3.24
C CYS A 107 0.53 -1.69 -2.03
N SER A 108 0.86 -2.96 -2.23
CA SER A 108 1.42 -3.88 -1.25
C SER A 108 2.86 -4.26 -1.62
N ALA A 109 3.45 -3.60 -2.63
CA ALA A 109 4.74 -3.96 -3.22
C ALA A 109 4.84 -5.43 -3.67
N GLY A 110 3.71 -6.06 -4.03
CA GLY A 110 3.67 -7.48 -4.40
C GLY A 110 3.76 -8.45 -3.22
N ALA A 111 3.79 -7.97 -1.98
CA ALA A 111 3.78 -8.80 -0.78
C ALA A 111 2.38 -9.43 -0.57
N VAL A 112 2.20 -10.66 -1.02
CA VAL A 112 0.91 -11.38 -1.05
C VAL A 112 0.94 -12.75 -0.40
N ASP A 113 2.01 -13.09 0.33
CA ASP A 113 2.17 -14.40 0.98
C ASP A 113 2.89 -14.25 2.31
N LYS A 114 2.20 -14.61 3.41
CA LYS A 114 2.72 -14.46 4.77
C LYS A 114 4.02 -15.24 5.03
N ASN A 115 4.29 -16.28 4.26
CA ASN A 115 5.47 -17.14 4.42
C ASN A 115 6.67 -16.66 3.59
N ARG A 116 6.52 -15.58 2.83
CA ARG A 116 7.59 -15.01 1.99
C ARG A 116 8.22 -13.81 2.65
N LEU A 117 9.41 -13.45 2.14
CA LEU A 117 10.07 -12.20 2.49
C LEU A 117 9.08 -11.05 2.23
N PHE A 118 8.90 -10.15 3.20
CA PHE A 118 7.91 -9.06 3.22
C PHE A 118 6.45 -9.43 3.53
N GLY A 119 6.13 -10.70 3.80
CA GLY A 119 4.83 -11.15 4.31
C GLY A 119 3.66 -10.92 3.35
N ASP A 120 2.45 -10.80 3.92
CA ASP A 120 1.24 -10.47 3.18
C ASP A 120 0.72 -9.09 3.57
N LYS A 121 0.74 -8.18 2.60
CA LYS A 121 0.23 -6.82 2.70
C LYS A 121 -0.90 -6.54 1.71
N SER A 122 -1.44 -7.59 1.08
CA SER A 122 -2.40 -7.52 -0.04
C SER A 122 -3.68 -6.75 0.27
N GLY A 123 -4.04 -6.62 1.55
CA GLY A 123 -5.18 -5.81 2.01
C GLY A 123 -5.13 -4.36 1.54
N PHE A 124 -3.94 -3.77 1.39
CA PHE A 124 -3.78 -2.39 0.91
C PHE A 124 -3.91 -2.22 -0.61
N SER A 125 -3.97 -3.34 -1.35
CA SER A 125 -4.17 -3.35 -2.80
C SER A 125 -5.60 -3.69 -3.23
N ILE A 126 -6.51 -3.95 -2.28
CA ILE A 126 -7.91 -4.24 -2.63
C ILE A 126 -8.59 -2.99 -3.23
N PRO A 127 -9.49 -3.18 -4.21
CA PRO A 127 -10.40 -2.12 -4.62
C PRO A 127 -11.31 -1.71 -3.47
N PHE A 128 -11.29 -0.41 -3.13
CA PHE A 128 -12.13 0.16 -2.08
C PHE A 128 -12.21 1.68 -2.24
N ALA A 129 -13.23 2.31 -1.68
CA ALA A 129 -13.32 3.77 -1.59
C ALA A 129 -12.29 4.32 -0.58
N TRP A 130 -11.01 4.28 -0.94
CA TRP A 130 -9.91 4.79 -0.13
C TRP A 130 -10.00 6.32 0.03
N PRO A 131 -9.73 6.89 1.21
CA PRO A 131 -9.76 8.33 1.44
C PRO A 131 -8.64 9.00 0.66
N ALA A 132 -9.00 10.03 -0.10
CA ALA A 132 -8.08 10.75 -0.95
C ALA A 132 -7.57 12.03 -0.30
N ASN A 133 -6.29 12.34 -0.52
CA ASN A 133 -5.69 13.63 -0.23
C ASN A 133 -6.28 14.70 -1.17
N VAL A 134 -6.85 15.77 -0.62
CA VAL A 134 -7.46 16.83 -1.42
C VAL A 134 -6.38 17.79 -1.94
N ILE A 135 -6.31 17.96 -3.25
CA ILE A 135 -5.39 18.87 -3.92
C ILE A 135 -6.19 20.06 -4.48
N ASP A 136 -5.93 21.26 -3.98
CA ASP A 136 -6.54 22.48 -4.51
C ASP A 136 -5.66 23.09 -5.62
N ALA A 137 -6.17 23.15 -6.85
CA ALA A 137 -5.48 23.73 -7.99
C ALA A 137 -6.31 24.81 -8.69
N GLY A 138 -7.38 25.30 -8.06
CA GLY A 138 -8.35 26.17 -8.73
C GLY A 138 -8.87 25.54 -10.02
N SER A 139 -8.80 26.27 -11.13
CA SER A 139 -9.20 25.82 -12.47
C SER A 139 -8.09 25.11 -13.27
N ALA A 140 -6.89 24.95 -12.71
CA ALA A 140 -5.79 24.32 -13.44
C ALA A 140 -6.05 22.83 -13.70
N THR A 141 -5.60 22.35 -14.86
CA THR A 141 -5.71 20.95 -15.31
C THR A 141 -4.63 20.02 -14.73
N SER A 142 -3.67 20.59 -14.01
CA SER A 142 -2.63 19.88 -13.25
C SER A 142 -2.11 20.78 -12.14
N LYS A 143 -1.38 20.21 -11.18
CA LYS A 143 -0.70 20.96 -10.14
C LYS A 143 0.63 20.33 -9.78
N THR A 144 1.69 21.13 -9.76
CA THR A 144 2.96 20.72 -9.14
C THR A 144 2.84 20.76 -7.63
N VAL A 145 3.13 19.62 -7.00
CA VAL A 145 3.14 19.44 -5.56
C VAL A 145 4.50 18.92 -5.12
N ASN A 146 4.92 19.27 -3.90
CA ASN A 146 6.12 18.69 -3.31
C ASN A 146 5.72 17.39 -2.63
N ILE A 147 6.06 16.27 -3.26
CA ILE A 147 5.89 14.94 -2.69
C ILE A 147 6.91 14.78 -1.57
N THR A 148 6.44 14.48 -0.36
CA THR A 148 7.27 14.27 0.82
C THR A 148 7.27 12.80 1.21
N PHE A 149 8.46 12.23 1.32
CA PHE A 149 8.68 10.86 1.76
C PHE A 149 9.48 10.85 3.05
N CYS A 150 8.96 10.20 4.09
CA CYS A 150 9.66 10.00 5.35
C CYS A 150 10.65 8.85 5.22
N ALA A 151 11.94 9.11 5.34
CA ALA A 151 12.99 8.11 5.21
C ALA A 151 13.44 7.63 6.60
N THR A 152 12.74 6.63 7.14
CA THR A 152 13.05 6.05 8.46
C THR A 152 14.46 5.46 8.49
N ALA A 153 14.96 5.00 7.34
CA ALA A 153 16.37 4.84 7.11
C ALA A 153 16.76 5.26 5.68
N VAL A 154 17.89 5.96 5.60
CA VAL A 154 18.32 6.70 4.40
C VAL A 154 19.26 5.85 3.58
N HIS A 155 19.12 5.91 2.25
CA HIS A 155 20.01 5.20 1.35
C HIS A 155 20.34 6.02 0.12
N ASN A 156 21.63 6.05 -0.18
CA ASN A 156 22.22 6.69 -1.35
C ASN A 156 23.28 5.74 -1.91
N PRO A 157 23.35 5.53 -3.23
CA PRO A 157 22.49 6.14 -4.25
C PRO A 157 21.06 5.57 -4.28
N ASN A 158 20.15 6.36 -4.82
CA ASN A 158 18.73 6.03 -4.99
C ASN A 158 18.18 6.55 -6.32
N GLN A 159 17.06 5.99 -6.74
CA GLN A 159 16.26 6.44 -7.87
C GLN A 159 14.78 6.50 -7.46
N TRP A 160 14.05 7.45 -8.03
CA TRP A 160 12.62 7.63 -7.78
C TRP A 160 11.84 7.64 -9.07
N SER A 161 10.69 6.98 -9.06
CA SER A 161 9.70 7.05 -10.12
C SER A 161 8.32 7.26 -9.53
N PHE A 162 7.52 8.09 -10.19
CA PHE A 162 6.16 8.40 -9.78
C PHE A 162 5.19 8.05 -10.89
N TYR A 163 4.21 7.22 -10.59
CA TYR A 163 3.16 6.82 -11.50
C TYR A 163 1.80 7.29 -10.99
N VAL A 164 0.88 7.57 -11.89
CA VAL A 164 -0.49 7.96 -11.58
C VAL A 164 -1.46 7.09 -12.36
N THR A 165 -2.61 6.77 -11.77
CA THR A 165 -3.68 6.08 -12.49
C THR A 165 -4.22 6.91 -13.65
N LYS A 166 -4.32 6.28 -14.83
CA LYS A 166 -4.86 6.87 -16.06
C LYS A 166 -6.32 7.33 -15.89
N PRO A 167 -6.80 8.27 -16.71
CA PRO A 167 -8.20 8.67 -16.70
C PRO A 167 -9.15 7.47 -16.84
N GLY A 168 -10.25 7.49 -16.10
CA GLY A 168 -11.27 6.43 -16.10
C GLY A 168 -11.00 5.26 -15.15
N PHE A 169 -9.83 5.20 -14.50
CA PHE A 169 -9.60 4.23 -13.42
C PHE A 169 -10.49 4.54 -12.21
N ASN A 170 -11.20 3.54 -11.71
CA ASN A 170 -12.05 3.64 -10.52
C ASN A 170 -11.45 2.84 -9.37
N VAL A 171 -10.84 3.55 -8.42
CA VAL A 171 -10.16 2.98 -7.25
C VAL A 171 -11.06 2.11 -6.37
N ALA A 172 -12.38 2.37 -6.37
CA ALA A 172 -13.32 1.64 -5.53
C ALA A 172 -13.70 0.27 -6.07
N THR A 173 -13.44 0.01 -7.36
CA THR A 173 -13.98 -1.18 -8.05
C THR A 173 -12.96 -1.89 -8.93
N GLN A 174 -11.82 -1.26 -9.24
CA GLN A 174 -10.81 -1.84 -10.13
C GLN A 174 -9.50 -2.10 -9.40
N GLU A 175 -8.89 -3.24 -9.71
CA GLU A 175 -7.53 -3.54 -9.29
C GLU A 175 -6.52 -2.70 -10.10
N MET A 176 -5.52 -2.17 -9.41
CA MET A 176 -4.46 -1.38 -10.05
C MET A 176 -3.44 -2.29 -10.72
N THR A 177 -3.07 -1.96 -11.96
CA THR A 177 -2.10 -2.70 -12.77
C THR A 177 -1.19 -1.72 -13.49
N TRP A 178 0.01 -2.11 -13.88
CA TRP A 178 0.91 -1.19 -14.61
C TRP A 178 0.31 -0.67 -15.92
N ASN A 179 -0.63 -1.41 -16.54
CA ASN A 179 -1.33 -0.96 -17.74
C ASN A 179 -2.28 0.22 -17.50
N ASN A 180 -2.83 0.35 -16.30
CA ASN A 180 -3.68 1.48 -15.91
C ASN A 180 -2.91 2.62 -15.22
N LEU A 181 -1.58 2.55 -15.19
CA LEU A 181 -0.70 3.59 -14.68
C LEU A 181 0.03 4.33 -15.81
N GLU A 182 0.32 5.60 -15.59
CA GLU A 182 1.19 6.43 -16.43
C GLU A 182 2.29 7.05 -15.59
N LEU A 183 3.52 7.07 -16.11
CA LEU A 183 4.65 7.73 -15.46
C LEU A 183 4.46 9.26 -15.52
N VAL A 184 4.65 9.95 -14.39
CA VAL A 184 4.52 11.41 -14.30
C VAL A 184 5.81 12.12 -13.91
N ALA A 185 6.76 11.42 -13.26
CA ALA A 185 8.08 11.95 -12.95
C ALA A 185 9.09 10.83 -12.66
N ASP A 186 10.35 11.09 -12.97
CA ASP A 186 11.50 10.27 -12.59
C ASP A 186 12.63 11.16 -12.06
N TYR A 187 13.34 10.67 -11.05
CA TYR A 187 14.53 11.32 -10.51
C TYR A 187 15.67 10.28 -10.40
N PRO A 188 16.78 10.47 -11.14
CA PRO A 188 17.89 9.52 -11.13
C PRO A 188 18.70 9.52 -9.81
N THR A 189 18.55 10.59 -9.02
CA THR A 189 19.09 10.71 -7.66
C THR A 189 18.32 11.79 -6.92
N THR A 190 18.14 11.65 -5.61
CA THR A 190 17.56 12.70 -4.77
C THR A 190 18.28 12.75 -3.42
N GLN A 191 18.48 13.96 -2.92
CA GLN A 191 19.07 14.23 -1.61
C GLN A 191 17.98 14.49 -0.57
N LEU A 192 18.32 14.29 0.69
CA LEU A 192 17.40 14.64 1.78
C LEU A 192 17.05 16.13 1.73
N ALA A 193 15.82 16.44 2.10
CA ALA A 193 15.40 17.79 2.40
C ALA A 193 16.22 18.34 3.59
N GLY A 194 16.54 19.63 3.56
CA GLY A 194 17.33 20.27 4.61
C GLY A 194 16.61 20.40 5.97
N SER A 195 15.30 20.19 6.00
CA SER A 195 14.49 20.19 7.22
C SER A 195 13.25 19.32 7.07
N LYS A 196 12.79 18.77 8.19
CA LYS A 196 11.52 18.04 8.27
C LYS A 196 10.35 18.95 7.93
N GLN A 197 9.54 18.52 6.98
CA GLN A 197 8.36 19.21 6.48
C GLN A 197 7.07 18.64 7.07
N SER A 198 7.00 17.32 7.31
CA SER A 198 5.75 16.67 7.73
C SER A 198 5.75 16.22 9.20
N PRO A 199 4.68 16.53 9.97
CA PRO A 199 4.50 15.97 11.31
C PRO A 199 4.22 14.46 11.30
N LEU A 200 3.87 13.89 10.15
CA LEU A 200 3.65 12.44 10.00
C LEU A 200 4.94 11.65 9.81
N CYS A 201 6.07 12.32 9.58
CA CYS A 201 7.36 11.64 9.57
C CYS A 201 7.84 11.41 11.01
N GLU A 202 8.18 10.17 11.34
CA GLU A 202 8.63 9.79 12.68
C GLU A 202 10.11 10.09 12.93
N VAL A 203 10.85 10.45 11.89
CA VAL A 203 12.26 10.88 11.94
C VAL A 203 12.42 12.27 11.34
N ASP A 204 13.63 12.85 11.44
CA ASP A 204 13.96 14.16 10.87
C ASP A 204 14.62 14.07 9.48
N LYS A 205 14.36 12.96 8.76
CA LYS A 205 14.93 12.66 7.45
C LYS A 205 13.81 12.45 6.44
N GLU A 206 13.72 13.34 5.48
CA GLU A 206 12.71 13.30 4.43
C GLU A 206 13.33 13.55 3.06
N TYR A 207 12.74 13.00 2.01
CA TYR A 207 12.96 13.43 0.64
C TYR A 207 11.80 14.32 0.20
N SER A 208 12.09 15.32 -0.63
CA SER A 208 11.09 16.22 -1.20
C SER A 208 11.32 16.37 -2.70
N MET A 209 10.30 16.08 -3.51
CA MET A 209 10.38 16.06 -4.97
C MET A 209 9.18 16.79 -5.57
N SER A 210 9.42 17.73 -6.50
CA SER A 210 8.35 18.50 -7.15
C SER A 210 7.73 17.75 -8.33
N VAL A 211 6.58 17.11 -8.11
CA VAL A 211 5.88 16.30 -9.11
C VAL A 211 4.61 17.00 -9.60
N THR A 212 4.41 17.09 -10.91
CA THR A 212 3.19 17.62 -11.51
C THR A 212 2.12 16.53 -11.59
N LEU A 213 1.11 16.62 -10.72
CA LEU A 213 -0.01 15.69 -10.71
C LEU A 213 -1.10 16.17 -11.68
N PRO A 214 -1.60 15.29 -12.57
CA PRO A 214 -2.70 15.65 -13.45
C PRO A 214 -4.02 15.71 -12.67
N ARG A 215 -4.92 16.62 -13.07
CA ARG A 215 -6.23 16.79 -12.44
C ARG A 215 -7.08 15.52 -12.60
N ARG A 216 -7.62 15.03 -11.48
CA ARG A 216 -8.47 13.84 -11.40
C ARG A 216 -9.58 14.13 -10.39
N GLU A 217 -10.77 14.48 -10.89
CA GLU A 217 -11.91 14.89 -10.04
C GLU A 217 -12.66 13.70 -9.43
N GLN A 218 -12.56 12.53 -10.07
CA GLN A 218 -13.10 11.27 -9.55
C GLN A 218 -12.11 10.54 -8.62
N GLY A 219 -10.96 11.17 -8.33
CA GLY A 219 -9.85 10.57 -7.61
C GLY A 219 -8.88 9.82 -8.52
N ALA A 220 -7.66 9.62 -8.01
CA ALA A 220 -6.60 8.84 -8.63
C ALA A 220 -5.63 8.36 -7.56
N VAL A 221 -4.75 7.42 -7.93
CA VAL A 221 -3.71 6.91 -7.04
C VAL A 221 -2.36 7.37 -7.57
N LEU A 222 -1.56 8.00 -6.71
CA LEU A 222 -0.13 8.21 -6.91
C LEU A 222 0.62 7.00 -6.36
N VAL A 223 1.48 6.40 -7.18
CA VAL A 223 2.40 5.32 -6.81
C VAL A 223 3.80 5.91 -6.79
N SER A 224 4.39 6.02 -5.61
CA SER A 224 5.80 6.37 -5.41
C SER A 224 6.63 5.10 -5.37
N VAL A 225 7.72 5.09 -6.14
CA VAL A 225 8.68 4.00 -6.22
C VAL A 225 10.05 4.54 -5.82
N TYR A 226 10.61 4.02 -4.73
CA TYR A 226 11.93 4.37 -4.22
C TYR A 226 12.87 3.17 -4.39
N GLN A 227 13.71 3.22 -5.40
CA GLN A 227 14.64 2.15 -5.76
C GLN A 227 16.02 2.45 -5.18
N ARG A 228 16.56 1.53 -4.38
CA ARG A 228 17.96 1.57 -3.99
C ARG A 228 18.85 1.18 -5.16
N VAL A 229 19.99 1.83 -5.27
CA VAL A 229 21.00 1.54 -6.29
C VAL A 229 22.16 0.79 -5.63
N ASP A 230 21.96 -0.50 -5.42
CA ASP A 230 22.94 -1.43 -4.84
C ASP A 230 22.64 -2.88 -5.28
N PRO A 231 23.53 -3.86 -5.04
CA PRO A 231 23.35 -5.23 -5.52
C PRO A 231 22.08 -5.97 -5.07
N VAL A 232 21.48 -5.60 -3.93
CA VAL A 232 20.20 -6.18 -3.48
C VAL A 232 19.05 -5.58 -4.28
N GLY A 233 19.13 -4.28 -4.59
CA GLY A 233 18.12 -3.57 -5.36
C GLY A 233 16.76 -3.56 -4.65
N GLU A 234 16.74 -3.43 -3.32
CA GLU A 234 15.48 -3.31 -2.60
C GLU A 234 14.75 -2.01 -3.00
N CYS A 235 13.46 -2.17 -3.27
CA CYS A 235 12.59 -1.15 -3.83
C CYS A 235 11.36 -0.99 -2.94
N PHE A 236 10.99 0.25 -2.62
CA PHE A 236 9.86 0.58 -1.75
C PHE A 236 8.74 1.21 -2.57
N ILE A 237 7.51 0.74 -2.37
CA ILE A 237 6.33 1.25 -3.06
C ILE A 237 5.35 1.81 -2.05
N SER A 238 4.87 3.02 -2.30
CA SER A 238 3.82 3.67 -1.50
C SER A 238 2.72 4.20 -2.40
N CYS A 239 1.48 3.82 -2.12
CA CYS A 239 0.30 4.36 -2.78
C CYS A 239 -0.34 5.46 -1.95
N ALA A 240 -0.63 6.60 -2.56
CA ALA A 240 -1.40 7.67 -1.97
C ALA A 240 -2.56 8.07 -2.89
N ASP A 241 -3.78 7.93 -2.40
CA ASP A 241 -4.98 8.36 -3.11
C ASP A 241 -5.06 9.89 -3.06
N TYR A 242 -5.44 10.53 -4.17
CA TYR A 242 -5.62 11.97 -4.24
C TYR A 242 -6.81 12.34 -5.12
N VAL A 243 -7.39 13.50 -4.85
CA VAL A 243 -8.51 14.05 -5.63
C VAL A 243 -8.32 15.55 -5.75
N PHE A 244 -8.60 16.10 -6.94
CA PHE A 244 -8.60 17.55 -7.10
C PHE A 244 -9.92 18.11 -6.60
N LYS A 245 -9.86 19.19 -5.82
CA LYS A 245 -11.06 19.91 -5.40
C LYS A 245 -11.80 20.39 -6.65
N SER A 246 -13.08 20.03 -6.77
CA SER A 246 -13.92 20.55 -7.85
C SER A 246 -13.87 22.08 -7.78
N SER A 247 -13.64 22.72 -8.92
CA SER A 247 -13.75 24.17 -9.00
C SER A 247 -15.23 24.50 -8.84
N SER A 248 -15.70 24.66 -7.59
CA SER A 248 -16.89 25.45 -7.36
C SER A 248 -16.55 26.80 -7.95
N SER A 249 -17.16 27.14 -9.09
CA SER A 249 -17.14 28.49 -9.63
C SER A 249 -17.43 29.41 -8.46
N SER A 250 -16.41 30.11 -7.99
CA SER A 250 -16.56 31.19 -7.05
C SER A 250 -17.45 32.19 -7.75
N SER A 251 -18.75 32.07 -7.52
CA SER A 251 -19.73 33.08 -7.84
C SER A 251 -19.27 34.30 -7.06
N SER A 252 -18.53 35.17 -7.75
CA SER A 252 -18.34 36.56 -7.43
C SER A 252 -19.73 37.20 -7.39
N GLY A 253 -20.43 36.98 -6.28
CA GLY A 253 -21.62 37.71 -5.90
C GLY A 253 -21.18 39.10 -5.50
N SER A 254 -21.00 39.97 -6.49
CA SER A 254 -20.98 41.41 -6.25
C SER A 254 -22.35 41.83 -5.72
N SER A 255 -22.30 42.42 -4.53
CA SER A 255 -23.40 42.95 -3.72
C SER A 255 -24.43 43.79 -4.45
N SER A 256 -25.71 43.60 -4.11
CA SER A 256 -26.66 44.71 -4.02
C SER A 256 -27.44 44.62 -2.71
N SER A 257 -27.15 45.56 -1.83
CA SER A 257 -27.89 45.91 -0.64
C SER A 257 -29.21 46.57 -1.03
N SER A 258 -30.34 46.04 -0.55
CA SER A 258 -31.55 46.82 -0.29
C SER A 258 -32.22 46.24 0.96
N GLY A 259 -32.41 47.12 1.95
CA GLY A 259 -32.90 46.76 3.27
C GLY A 259 -34.42 46.90 3.41
N SER A 260 -34.90 46.16 4.42
CA SER A 260 -36.01 46.48 5.33
C SER A 260 -37.45 46.32 4.83
N SER A 261 -38.18 45.34 5.37
CA SER A 261 -39.11 45.58 6.49
C SER A 261 -39.88 44.32 6.92
N SER A 262 -40.20 44.31 8.21
CA SER A 262 -40.86 43.30 9.04
C SER A 262 -42.36 43.13 8.79
N SER A 263 -42.91 41.95 9.08
CA SER A 263 -44.14 41.81 9.88
C SER A 263 -44.35 40.38 10.40
N SER A 264 -44.87 40.36 11.61
CA SER A 264 -45.14 39.27 12.54
C SER A 264 -46.46 38.53 12.24
N GLY A 265 -46.56 37.28 12.70
CA GLY A 265 -47.80 36.51 12.70
C GLY A 265 -47.66 35.24 13.54
N SER A 266 -48.02 35.35 14.83
CA SER A 266 -48.09 34.26 15.80
C SER A 266 -49.37 33.43 15.62
N GLY A 267 -49.31 32.13 15.90
CA GLY A 267 -50.48 31.26 16.03
C GLY A 267 -50.13 29.89 16.60
N SER A 268 -50.38 29.72 17.90
CA SER A 268 -50.12 28.53 18.72
C SER A 268 -51.33 27.57 18.77
N SER A 269 -51.15 26.42 19.46
CA SER A 269 -52.10 25.40 19.99
C SER A 269 -52.26 24.14 19.12
N SER A 270 -51.74 22.94 19.50
CA SER A 270 -52.19 21.95 20.54
C SER A 270 -53.55 21.32 20.22
N SER A 271 -53.87 20.02 20.34
CA SER A 271 -53.25 18.81 20.87
C SER A 271 -54.25 17.62 20.67
N SER A 272 -53.75 16.38 20.81
CA SER A 272 -54.40 15.17 21.41
C SER A 272 -55.50 14.34 20.70
N GLY A 273 -55.34 13.01 20.80
CA GLY A 273 -56.37 11.95 20.71
C GLY A 273 -55.99 10.80 19.75
N SER A 274 -55.20 9.77 20.10
CA SER A 274 -55.45 8.59 20.95
C SER A 274 -56.28 7.45 20.34
N SER A 275 -55.62 6.27 20.29
CA SER A 275 -56.06 4.90 20.66
C SER A 275 -56.93 4.00 19.75
N GLY A 276 -56.52 2.72 19.69
CA GLY A 276 -57.30 1.52 19.34
C GLY A 276 -56.55 0.56 18.40
N SER A 277 -55.59 -0.26 18.84
CA SER A 277 -55.67 -1.55 19.56
C SER A 277 -56.10 -2.79 18.74
N SER A 278 -55.18 -3.76 18.73
CA SER A 278 -55.33 -5.23 18.86
C SER A 278 -55.95 -6.08 17.75
N GLY A 279 -55.21 -7.14 17.40
CA GLY A 279 -55.67 -8.31 16.65
C GLY A 279 -54.57 -9.37 16.50
N SER A 280 -54.29 -10.10 17.58
CA SER A 280 -53.41 -11.28 17.60
C SER A 280 -54.12 -12.50 16.98
N SER A 281 -53.39 -13.36 16.28
CA SER A 281 -53.55 -14.83 16.43
C SER A 281 -52.43 -15.59 15.73
N SER A 282 -52.09 -16.68 16.40
CA SER A 282 -50.97 -17.60 16.31
C SER A 282 -51.34 -18.91 15.62
N SER A 283 -50.35 -19.60 15.04
CA SER A 283 -50.19 -21.08 14.98
C SER A 283 -49.15 -21.43 13.89
N SER A 284 -48.41 -22.53 13.86
CA SER A 284 -47.75 -23.44 14.82
C SER A 284 -47.28 -24.64 13.99
N GLY A 285 -46.12 -25.22 14.32
CA GLY A 285 -45.65 -26.55 13.88
C GLY A 285 -44.64 -26.54 12.73
N SER A 286 -43.59 -27.36 12.67
CA SER A 286 -43.09 -28.46 13.51
C SER A 286 -41.65 -28.74 13.06
N SER A 287 -40.67 -28.72 13.97
CA SER A 287 -39.87 -29.87 14.43
C SER A 287 -39.40 -30.91 13.40
N GLY A 288 -38.07 -31.09 13.38
CA GLY A 288 -37.36 -32.24 12.80
C GLY A 288 -35.92 -32.27 13.32
N SER A 289 -35.69 -33.02 14.39
CA SER A 289 -34.39 -33.21 15.07
C SER A 289 -33.89 -34.64 14.85
N SER A 290 -32.59 -34.81 14.64
CA SER A 290 -31.78 -36.00 15.04
C SER A 290 -30.36 -35.81 14.47
N SER A 291 -29.31 -35.50 15.24
CA SER A 291 -28.61 -36.22 16.33
C SER A 291 -27.44 -37.10 15.85
N SER A 292 -26.24 -36.70 16.30
CA SER A 292 -25.08 -37.50 16.76
C SER A 292 -24.38 -38.47 15.82
N SER A 293 -23.05 -38.34 15.70
CA SER A 293 -22.08 -39.19 16.43
C SER A 293 -20.63 -38.83 16.12
N ALA A 294 -19.79 -38.84 17.16
CA ALA A 294 -18.34 -38.71 17.10
C ALA A 294 -17.68 -40.07 16.88
N THR A 295 -16.58 -40.11 16.13
CA THR A 295 -15.53 -41.14 16.24
C THR A 295 -14.18 -40.55 15.87
N GLY A 296 -13.15 -41.00 16.59
CA GLY A 296 -11.80 -40.45 16.70
C GLY A 296 -10.85 -40.64 15.49
N PRO A 297 -9.53 -40.48 15.72
CA PRO A 297 -8.56 -40.09 14.71
C PRO A 297 -7.98 -41.29 13.95
N VAL A 298 -7.56 -41.03 12.71
CA VAL A 298 -6.82 -41.98 11.86
C VAL A 298 -5.55 -41.35 11.30
N THR A 299 -4.42 -41.78 11.83
CA THR A 299 -3.13 -42.03 11.14
C THR A 299 -2.81 -43.51 11.41
N PRO A 300 -2.00 -44.25 10.61
CA PRO A 300 -0.87 -43.79 9.79
C PRO A 300 -0.74 -44.47 8.40
N SER A 301 0.16 -43.98 7.55
CA SER A 301 0.89 -44.85 6.60
C SER A 301 2.06 -44.11 5.97
N THR A 302 3.26 -44.54 6.33
CA THR A 302 4.51 -44.35 5.62
C THR A 302 4.60 -45.36 4.47
N GLY A 303 4.99 -44.88 3.28
CA GLY A 303 5.27 -45.69 2.10
C GLY A 303 6.47 -45.13 1.32
N PRO A 304 7.19 -45.95 0.54
CA PRO A 304 8.66 -45.94 0.50
C PRO A 304 9.27 -45.05 -0.59
N ALA A 305 10.54 -44.70 -0.36
CA ALA A 305 11.45 -44.05 -1.29
C ALA A 305 11.77 -44.92 -2.52
N PRO A 306 11.95 -44.32 -3.71
CA PRO A 306 12.64 -44.97 -4.81
C PRO A 306 14.15 -44.71 -4.77
N SER A 307 14.90 -45.79 -4.98
CA SER A 307 16.34 -45.86 -5.20
C SER A 307 16.66 -45.74 -6.69
N GLY A 308 17.87 -45.23 -7.00
CA GLY A 308 18.47 -45.13 -8.33
C GLY A 308 18.67 -43.65 -8.72
N GLY A 309 19.88 -43.08 -8.83
CA GLY A 309 21.15 -43.64 -9.26
C GLY A 309 21.46 -43.11 -10.66
N ASN A 310 22.23 -42.01 -10.77
CA ASN A 310 23.26 -41.91 -11.81
C ASN A 310 24.20 -40.72 -11.57
N THR A 311 25.46 -41.06 -11.31
CA THR A 311 26.60 -40.16 -11.42
C THR A 311 26.84 -39.92 -12.91
N THR A 312 26.66 -38.69 -13.38
CA THR A 312 27.19 -38.29 -14.70
C THR A 312 27.93 -36.98 -14.55
N THR A 313 29.25 -37.10 -14.52
CA THR A 313 30.21 -36.05 -14.85
C THR A 313 29.83 -35.40 -16.18
N VAL A 314 29.51 -34.11 -16.17
CA VAL A 314 29.44 -33.31 -17.39
C VAL A 314 30.52 -32.24 -17.33
N THR A 315 31.48 -32.47 -18.22
CA THR A 315 32.56 -31.65 -18.70
C THR A 315 32.08 -30.26 -19.11
N THR A 316 32.84 -29.24 -18.71
CA THR A 316 32.81 -27.89 -19.27
C THR A 316 33.15 -27.92 -20.77
N PRO A 317 32.43 -27.17 -21.62
CA PRO A 317 32.98 -26.65 -22.84
C PRO A 317 33.30 -25.15 -22.73
N ALA A 318 34.34 -24.80 -23.48
CA ALA A 318 35.06 -23.55 -23.49
C ALA A 318 34.30 -22.38 -24.11
N ASN A 319 34.78 -21.19 -23.73
CA ASN A 319 34.89 -19.96 -24.52
C ASN A 319 34.09 -19.86 -25.82
N CYS A 320 33.19 -18.87 -25.86
CA CYS A 320 32.94 -18.10 -27.08
C CYS A 320 33.21 -16.63 -26.79
N ASP A 321 34.34 -16.21 -27.32
CA ASP A 321 34.86 -14.86 -27.47
C ASP A 321 33.90 -14.07 -28.40
N CYS A 322 33.43 -12.90 -27.96
CA CYS A 322 32.72 -11.94 -28.82
C CYS A 322 33.38 -10.57 -28.66
N LYS A 323 34.41 -10.35 -29.48
CA LYS A 323 34.96 -9.03 -29.79
C LYS A 323 33.96 -8.29 -30.69
N CYS A 324 33.45 -7.16 -30.22
CA CYS A 324 32.92 -6.11 -31.08
C CYS A 324 33.97 -4.99 -31.18
N THR A 325 34.57 -4.87 -32.36
CA THR A 325 35.37 -3.72 -32.80
C THR A 325 34.45 -2.62 -33.33
N CYS A 326 34.64 -1.40 -32.83
CA CYS A 326 34.12 -0.18 -33.44
C CYS A 326 34.98 0.20 -34.66
N HIS A 327 34.32 0.61 -35.73
CA HIS A 327 34.85 1.53 -36.75
C HIS A 327 33.89 2.71 -36.85
#